data_AF-A0A2M7AW37-F1
#
_entry.id   AF-A0A2M7AW37-F1
#
_cell.length_a   1.000
_cell.length_b   1.000
_cell.length_c   1.000
_cell.angle_alpha   90.00
_cell.angle_beta   90.00
_cell.angle_gamma   90.00
#
_symmetry.space_group_name_H-M   'P 1'
#
loop_
_entity.id
_entity.type
_entity.pdbx_description
1 polymer ?
#
loop_
_entity_poly.entity_id
_entity_poly.type
_entity_poly.pdbx_seq_one_letter_code
_entity_poly.pdbx_strand_id
1 'polypeptide(L)' 'MAWKVIYFESRRGEKFVKEFIDEQSYAVKGKYIGMIDFLTGYGPFLSSKYTKKIKSDLYEL' A
#
# COMPACT_ATOMS: atom_id res chain seq x y z
N MET A 1 4.69 3.91 16.56
CA MET A 1 5.49 4.72 15.60
C MET A 1 4.70 4.75 14.30
N ALA A 2 4.38 5.93 13.78
CA ALA A 2 3.67 6.02 12.51
C ALA A 2 4.66 5.82 11.36
N TRP A 3 4.44 4.82 10.53
CA TRP A 3 5.21 4.58 9.32
C TRP A 3 4.81 5.60 8.26
N LYS A 4 5.79 6.21 7.60
CA LYS A 4 5.52 7.07 6.45
C LYS A 4 5.33 6.20 5.21
N VAL A 5 4.09 6.04 4.76
CA VAL A 5 3.78 5.36 3.51
C VAL A 5 3.96 6.35 2.35
N ILE A 6 4.73 5.94 1.33
CA ILE A 6 4.94 6.72 0.11
C ILE A 6 4.58 5.87 -1.10
N TYR A 7 4.02 6.51 -2.13
CA TYR A 7 3.85 5.87 -3.43
C TYR A 7 5.16 5.97 -4.21
N PHE A 8 5.54 4.88 -4.86
CA PHE A 8 6.59 4.92 -5.87
C PHE A 8 6.19 5.89 -6.98
N GLU A 9 7.13 6.74 -7.38
CA GLU A 9 7.01 7.64 -8.51
C GLU A 9 8.08 7.25 -9.53
N SER A 10 7.66 6.96 -10.76
CA SER A 10 8.58 6.63 -11.85
C SER A 10 9.41 7.86 -12.24
N ARG A 11 10.47 7.67 -13.03
CA ARG A 11 11.24 8.80 -13.58
C ARG A 11 10.42 9.73 -14.48
N ARG A 12 9.26 9.27 -14.96
CA ARG A 12 8.31 10.03 -15.79
C ARG A 12 7.23 10.71 -14.96
N GLY A 13 7.25 10.56 -13.64
CA GLY A 13 6.23 11.10 -12.72
C GLY A 13 5.02 10.19 -12.50
N GLU A 14 5.01 8.98 -13.07
CA GLU A 14 3.88 8.05 -12.97
C GLU A 14 3.80 7.46 -11.56
N LYS A 15 2.61 7.46 -10.97
CA LYS A 15 2.32 6.85 -9.66
C LYS A 15 1.36 5.69 -9.83
N PHE A 16 1.82 4.65 -10.54
CA PHE A 16 0.99 3.53 -10.99
C PHE A 16 0.02 3.00 -9.93
N VAL A 17 0.48 2.74 -8.70
CA VAL A 17 -0.38 2.24 -7.61
C VAL A 17 -1.43 3.25 -7.20
N LYS A 18 -1.05 4.54 -7.07
CA LYS A 18 -1.99 5.60 -6.69
C LYS A 18 -3.03 5.85 -7.78
N GLU A 19 -2.57 5.96 -9.03
CA GLU A 19 -3.42 6.15 -10.21
C GLU A 19 -4.41 4.99 -10.35
N PHE A 20 -3.93 3.75 -10.22
CA PHE A 20 -4.79 2.58 -10.22
C PHE A 20 -5.88 2.64 -9.15
N ILE A 21 -5.53 2.99 -7.90
CA ILE A 21 -6.50 3.13 -6.79
C ILE A 21 -7.51 4.25 -7.08
N ASP A 22 -7.06 5.36 -7.67
CA ASP A 22 -7.90 6.51 -7.96
C ASP A 22 -8.96 6.23 -9.03
N GLU A 23 -8.68 5.35 -9.98
CA GLU A 23 -9.59 4.91 -11.05
C GLU A 23 -10.62 3.85 -10.59
N GLN A 24 -10.50 3.30 -9.37
CA GLN A 24 -11.43 2.29 -8.87
C GLN A 24 -12.76 2.89 -8.42
N SER A 25 -13.79 2.04 -8.33
CA SER A 25 -15.06 2.41 -7.69
C SER A 25 -14.87 2.76 -6.20
N TYR A 26 -15.76 3.59 -5.65
CA TYR A 26 -15.68 4.02 -4.24
C TYR A 26 -15.52 2.87 -3.24
N ALA A 27 -16.23 1.76 -3.45
CA ALA A 27 -16.15 0.59 -2.59
C ALA A 27 -14.76 -0.06 -2.60
N VAL A 28 -14.17 -0.21 -3.80
CA VAL A 28 -12.84 -0.81 -3.97
C VAL A 28 -11.76 0.14 -3.48
N LYS A 29 -11.90 1.44 -3.76
CA LYS A 29 -11.00 2.49 -3.27
C LYS A 29 -10.93 2.51 -1.74
N GLY A 30 -12.08 2.40 -1.07
CA GLY A 30 -12.15 2.32 0.39
C GLY A 30 -11.38 1.15 0.97
N LYS A 31 -11.40 -0.02 0.30
CA LYS A 31 -10.61 -1.19 0.71
C LYS A 31 -9.10 -0.91 0.66
N TYR A 32 -8.62 -0.30 -0.43
CA TYR A 32 -7.20 0.04 -0.57
C TYR A 32 -6.74 1.09 0.43
N ILE A 33 -7.54 2.14 0.64
CA ILE A 33 -7.23 3.19 1.65
C ILE A 33 -7.12 2.56 3.04
N GLY A 34 -8.04 1.68 3.43
CA GLY A 34 -7.96 0.99 4.72
C GLY A 34 -6.71 0.13 4.87
N MET A 35 -6.25 -0.55 3.81
CA MET A 35 -5.00 -1.31 3.84
C MET A 35 -3.76 -0.40 3.98
N ILE A 36 -3.77 0.76 3.34
CA ILE A 36 -2.70 1.78 3.46
C ILE A 36 -2.68 2.41 4.87
N ASP A 37 -3.85 2.64 5.47
CA ASP A 37 -3.95 3.13 6.85
C ASP A 37 -3.35 2.13 7.84
N PHE A 38 -3.58 0.82 7.63
CA PHE A 38 -2.92 -0.22 8.42
C PHE A 38 -1.39 -0.20 8.28
N LEU A 39 -0.87 0.01 7.06
CA LEU A 39 0.57 0.17 6.87
C LEU A 39 1.13 1.37 7.65
N THR A 40 0.39 2.46 7.77
CA THR A 40 0.81 3.63 8.55
C THR A 40 0.93 3.30 10.05
N GLY A 41 0.06 2.45 10.59
CA GLY A 41 0.09 2.03 11.99
C GLY A 41 1.12 0.94 12.31
N TYR A 42 1.23 -0.07 11.44
CA TYR A 42 1.92 -1.32 11.75
C TYR A 42 3.12 -1.62 10.83
N GLY A 43 3.25 -0.89 9.72
CA GLY A 43 4.27 -1.15 8.71
C GLY A 43 4.09 -2.53 8.06
N PRO A 44 5.17 -3.19 7.62
CA PRO A 44 5.09 -4.49 6.95
C PRO A 44 4.73 -5.66 7.89
N PHE A 45 4.66 -5.42 9.20
CA PHE A 45 4.48 -6.44 10.24
C PHE A 45 3.00 -6.77 10.53
N LEU A 46 2.10 -6.47 9.60
CA LEU A 46 0.73 -6.94 9.65
C LEU A 46 0.69 -8.48 9.65
N SER A 47 -0.42 -9.05 10.15
CA SER A 47 -0.60 -10.50 10.12
C SER A 47 -0.58 -11.03 8.69
N SER A 48 -0.25 -12.32 8.51
CA SER A 48 -0.18 -13.00 7.20
C SER A 48 -1.44 -12.92 6.34
N LYS A 49 -2.58 -12.52 6.91
CA LYS A 49 -3.83 -12.23 6.19
C LYS A 49 -3.78 -10.95 5.33
N TYR A 50 -2.93 -10.00 5.71
CA TYR A 50 -2.84 -8.67 5.10
C TYR A 50 -1.49 -8.39 4.46
N THR A 51 -0.41 -9.06 4.89
CA THR A 51 0.88 -8.94 4.23
C THR A 51 1.56 -10.29 4.11
N LYS A 52 2.35 -10.46 3.06
CA LYS A 52 3.16 -11.65 2.83
C LYS A 52 4.59 -11.25 2.52
N LYS A 53 5.55 -11.72 3.31
CA LYS A 53 6.97 -11.49 3.04
C LYS A 53 7.41 -12.29 1.82
N ILE A 54 7.98 -11.63 0.81
CA ILE A 54 8.49 -12.26 -0.42
C ILE A 54 9.99 -12.54 -0.28
N LYS A 55 10.77 -11.53 0.13
CA LYS A 55 12.23 -11.61 0.37
C LYS A 55 12.67 -10.58 1.41
N SER A 56 13.98 -10.40 1.61
CA SER A 56 14.48 -9.29 2.44
C SER A 56 13.91 -7.98 1.93
N ASP A 57 13.23 -7.26 2.82
CA ASP A 57 12.69 -5.92 2.59
C ASP A 57 11.66 -5.78 1.48
N LEU A 58 11.06 -6.90 1.04
CA LEU A 58 9.97 -6.92 0.08
C LEU A 58 8.78 -7.71 0.61
N TYR A 59 7.63 -7.05 0.63
CA TYR A 59 6.36 -7.57 1.13
C TYR A 59 5.27 -7.31 0.09
N GLU A 60 4.34 -8.25 -0.03
CA GLU A 60 3.05 -8.08 -0.70
C GLU A 60 2.04 -7.56 0.33
N LEU A 61 1.19 -6.63 -0.09
CA LEU A 61 0.04 -6.10 0.66
C LEU A 61 -1.25 -6.62 0.03
#